data_AF-X8CS52-F1
#
_entry.id   AF-X8CS52-F1
#
_cell.length_a   1.000
_cell.length_b   1.000
_cell.length_c   1.000
_cell.angle_alpha   90.00
_cell.angle_beta   90.00
_cell.angle_gamma   90.00
#
_symmetry.space_group_name_H-M   'P 1'
#
loop_
_entity.id
_entity.type
_entity.pdbx_description
1 polymer ?
#
loop_
_entity_poly.entity_id
_entity_poly.type
_entity_poly.pdbx_seq_one_letter_code
_entity_poly.pdbx_strand_id
1 'polypeptide(L)' 'MQGITAATPQGLMGATPQTLVAPNQLPTVYGPTITGTTLDPATGLETIQLRVSTWPPGPTYDPNTWTTTFGVQH' A
#
# COMPACT_ATOMS: atom_id res chain seq x y z
N MET A 1 -12.61 21.20 -6.78
CA MET A 1 -11.61 20.95 -7.83
C MET A 1 -10.32 21.65 -7.44
N GLN A 2 -9.32 20.93 -6.96
CA GLN A 2 -7.96 21.45 -6.76
C GLN A 2 -7.10 20.75 -7.82
N GLY A 3 -6.77 21.47 -8.90
CA GLY A 3 -5.98 20.94 -9.99
C GLY A 3 -4.56 20.65 -9.53
N ILE A 4 -4.06 19.46 -9.83
CA ILE A 4 -2.64 19.13 -9.69
C ILE A 4 -1.89 20.06 -10.63
N THR A 5 -1.35 21.15 -10.10
CA THR A 5 -0.48 22.04 -10.86
C THR A 5 0.89 21.36 -10.83
N ALA A 6 1.38 20.91 -11.99
CA ALA A 6 2.69 20.29 -12.08
C ALA A 6 3.75 21.27 -11.56
N ALA A 7 4.44 20.91 -10.47
CA ALA A 7 5.52 21.72 -9.95
C ALA A 7 6.67 21.73 -10.99
N THR A 8 7.14 22.92 -11.36
CA THR A 8 8.34 23.02 -12.19
C THR A 8 9.54 22.46 -11.42
N PRO A 9 10.56 21.89 -12.09
CA PRO A 9 11.73 21.33 -11.41
C PRO A 9 12.40 22.32 -10.45
N GLN A 10 12.43 23.61 -10.82
CA GLN A 10 12.95 24.69 -9.99
C GLN A 10 12.07 24.96 -8.76
N GLY A 11 10.75 24.83 -8.88
CA GLY A 11 9.81 24.95 -7.76
C GLY A 11 9.93 23.81 -6.75
N LEU A 12 10.32 22.61 -7.17
CA LEU A 12 10.58 21.46 -6.28
C LEU A 12 11.85 21.65 -5.45
N MET A 13 12.84 22.41 -5.92
CA MET A 13 14.09 22.64 -5.20
C MET A 13 13.94 23.59 -4.00
N GLY A 14 12.95 24.48 -4.02
CA GLY A 14 12.62 25.40 -2.92
C GLY A 14 11.40 24.98 -2.10
N ALA A 15 10.74 23.89 -2.48
CA ALA A 15 9.56 23.42 -1.79
C ALA A 15 9.94 22.89 -0.40
N THR A 16 9.42 23.52 0.65
CA THR A 16 9.47 22.95 2.00
C THR A 16 8.60 21.68 2.01
N PRO A 17 9.15 20.50 2.33
CA PRO A 17 8.35 19.28 2.41
C PRO A 17 7.18 19.47 3.36
N GLN A 18 5.96 19.33 2.86
CA GLN A 18 4.78 19.31 3.70
C GLN A 18 4.55 17.87 4.14
N THR A 19 4.57 17.65 5.45
CA THR A 19 4.21 16.35 6.02
C THR A 19 2.70 16.20 5.89
N LEU A 20 2.26 15.42 4.91
CA LEU A 20 0.83 15.14 4.69
C LEU A 20 0.25 14.17 5.73
N VAL A 21 1.10 13.29 6.27
CA VAL A 21 0.77 12.34 7.32
C VAL A 21 1.99 12.21 8.22
N ALA A 22 1.83 12.48 9.52
CA ALA A 22 2.90 12.30 10.48
C ALA A 22 3.12 10.79 10.75
N PRO A 23 4.35 10.32 11.00
CA PRO A 23 4.64 8.90 11.21
C PRO A 23 3.83 8.24 12.34
N ASN A 24 3.45 9.01 13.37
CA ASN A 24 2.59 8.56 14.48
C ASN A 24 1.10 8.48 14.12
N GLN A 25 0.70 8.96 12.94
CA GLN A 25 -0.65 8.88 12.39
C GLN A 25 -0.79 7.71 11.40
N LEU A 26 0.32 7.11 10.99
CA LEU A 26 0.27 5.88 10.21
C LEU A 26 -0.15 4.73 11.13
N PRO A 27 -1.10 3.88 10.69
CA PRO A 27 -1.39 2.64 11.40
C PRO A 27 -0.08 1.87 11.61
N THR A 28 0.17 1.44 12.85
CA THR A 28 1.34 0.63 13.21
C THR A 28 1.32 -0.75 12.56
N VAL A 29 0.17 -1.15 12.01
CA VAL A 29 0.02 -2.35 11.19
C VAL A 29 -0.32 -1.91 9.77
N TYR A 30 0.52 -2.27 8.80
CA TYR A 30 0.10 -2.24 7.40
C TYR A 30 -0.96 -3.35 7.24
N GLY A 31 -2.21 -2.94 7.08
CA GLY A 31 -3.33 -3.86 6.89
C GLY A 31 -3.15 -4.77 5.67
N PRO A 32 -4.01 -5.79 5.52
CA PRO A 32 -3.98 -6.71 4.39
C PRO A 32 -4.02 -5.95 3.07
N THR A 33 -3.12 -6.28 2.16
CA THR A 33 -3.02 -5.71 0.82
C THR A 33 -3.16 -6.82 -0.21
N ILE A 34 -4.14 -6.72 -1.12
CA ILE A 34 -4.18 -7.59 -2.30
C ILE A 34 -3.06 -7.16 -3.24
N THR A 35 -2.20 -8.11 -3.60
CA THR A 35 -1.05 -7.88 -4.49
C THR A 35 -1.27 -8.41 -5.90
N GLY A 36 -2.31 -9.22 -6.11
CA GLY A 36 -2.66 -9.75 -7.42
C GLY A 36 -3.96 -10.54 -7.38
N THR A 37 -4.64 -10.58 -8.53
CA THR A 37 -5.81 -11.41 -8.77
C THR A 37 -5.73 -12.04 -10.16
N THR A 38 -6.25 -13.25 -10.29
CA THR A 38 -6.40 -13.94 -11.58
C THR A 38 -7.73 -14.68 -11.60
N LEU A 39 -8.47 -14.57 -12.71
CA LEU A 39 -9.76 -15.25 -12.93
C LEU A 39 -9.62 -16.27 -14.06
N ASP A 40 -10.05 -17.51 -13.81
CA ASP A 40 -10.28 -18.50 -14.86
C ASP A 40 -11.71 -18.36 -15.40
N PRO A 41 -11.91 -17.88 -16.65
CA PRO A 41 -13.25 -17.67 -17.19
C PRO A 41 -14.00 -18.98 -17.50
N ALA A 42 -13.32 -20.12 -17.60
CA ALA A 42 -13.98 -21.39 -17.87
C ALA A 42 -14.60 -22.01 -16.62
N THR A 43 -13.99 -21.78 -15.45
CA THR A 43 -14.41 -22.36 -14.16
C THR A 43 -15.01 -21.34 -13.20
N GLY A 44 -14.82 -20.05 -13.45
CA GLY A 44 -15.21 -18.98 -12.54
C GLY A 44 -14.35 -18.89 -11.27
N LEU A 45 -13.25 -19.65 -11.21
CA LEU A 45 -12.35 -19.63 -10.06
C LEU A 45 -11.50 -18.36 -10.08
N GLU A 46 -11.61 -17.56 -9.03
CA GLU A 46 -10.73 -16.42 -8.80
C GLU A 46 -9.63 -16.82 -7.80
N THR A 47 -8.37 -16.51 -8.11
CA THR A 47 -7.24 -16.68 -7.20
C THR A 47 -6.75 -15.31 -6.75
N ILE A 48 -6.68 -15.11 -5.44
CA ILE A 48 -6.28 -13.87 -4.79
C ILE A 48 -4.93 -14.05 -4.11
N GLN A 49 -3.99 -13.15 -4.38
CA GLN A 49 -2.73 -13.04 -3.65
C GLN A 49 -2.83 -11.92 -2.62
N LEU A 50 -2.55 -12.26 -1.37
CA LEU A 50 -2.62 -11.34 -0.24
C LEU A 50 -1.26 -11.23 0.44
N ARG A 51 -0.89 -10.00 0.81
CA ARG A 51 0.27 -9.69 1.66
C ARG A 51 -0.20 -9.00 2.94
N VAL A 52 0.35 -9.39 4.08
CA VAL A 52 0.17 -8.72 5.37
C VAL A 52 1.55 -8.38 5.92
N SER A 53 1.72 -7.14 6.39
CA SER A 53 2.98 -6.70 6.98
C SER A 53 2.71 -6.03 8.34
N THR A 54 3.32 -6.54 9.40
CA THR A 54 3.22 -5.94 10.73
C THR A 54 4.59 -5.44 11.15
N TRP A 55 4.67 -4.29 11.81
CA TRP A 55 5.89 -3.89 12.49
C TRP A 55 5.57 -3.39 13.90
N PRO A 56 6.36 -3.73 14.92
CA PRO A 56 6.18 -3.16 16.26
C PRO A 56 6.38 -1.65 16.21
N PRO A 57 5.63 -0.86 17.00
CA PRO A 57 5.85 0.58 17.10
C PRO A 57 7.31 0.86 17.52
N GLY A 58 8.01 1.68 16.75
CA GLY A 58 9.42 2.00 17.00
C GLY A 58 9.99 2.94 15.95
N PRO A 59 11.18 3.51 16.20
CA PRO A 59 11.84 4.44 15.27
C PRO A 59 12.43 3.73 14.05
N THR A 60 12.63 2.41 14.12
CA THR A 60 13.21 1.60 13.06
C THR A 60 12.11 0.89 12.29
N TYR A 61 12.13 1.03 10.97
CA TYR A 61 11.26 0.27 10.09
C TYR A 61 11.81 -1.16 9.92
N ASP A 62 11.12 -2.15 10.52
CA ASP A 62 11.46 -3.57 10.46
C ASP A 62 10.19 -4.44 10.32
N PRO A 63 9.68 -4.63 9.10
CA PRO A 63 8.40 -5.31 8.86
C PRO A 63 8.55 -6.83 8.83
N ASN A 64 7.71 -7.51 9.62
CA ASN A 64 7.44 -8.94 9.41
C ASN A 64 6.36 -9.06 8.35
N THR A 65 6.65 -9.79 7.26
CA THR A 65 5.77 -9.88 6.09
C THR A 65 5.40 -11.32 5.80
N TRP A 66 4.11 -11.56 5.59
CA TRP A 66 3.57 -12.84 5.16
C TRP A 66 2.77 -12.67 3.88
N THR A 67 2.79 -13.71 3.05
CA THR A 67 1.97 -13.80 1.86
C THR A 67 1.10 -15.05 1.94
N THR A 68 -0.08 -14.98 1.36
CA THR A 68 -0.96 -16.13 1.17
C THR A 68 -1.70 -16.01 -0.15
N THR A 69 -2.10 -17.16 -0.67
CA THR A 69 -2.91 -17.26 -1.88
C THR A 69 -4.14 -18.09 -1.56
N PHE A 70 -5.33 -17.61 -1.91
CA PHE A 70 -6.58 -18.35 -1.73
C PHE A 70 -7.48 -18.25 -2.95
N GLY A 71 -8.33 -19.26 -3.13
CA GLY A 71 -9.34 -19.30 -4.19
C GLY A 71 -10.70 -18.80 -3.68
N VAL A 72 -11.44 -18.13 -4.55
CA VAL A 72 -12.84 -17.74 -4.37
C VAL A 72 -13.65 -18.37 -5.51
N GLN A 73 -14.73 -19.07 -5.15
CA GLN A 73 -15.64 -19.69 -6.10
C GLN A 73 -16.99 -18.98 -6.05
N HIS A 74 -17.51 -18.60 -7.22
CA HIS A 74 -18.82 -17.97 -7.40
C HIS A 74 -19.87 -18.98 -7.87
#